data_AF-A0A1G8PSW6-F1
#
_entry.id   AF-A0A1G8PSW6-F1
#
_cell.length_a   1.000
_cell.length_b   1.000
_cell.length_c   1.000
_cell.angle_alpha   90.00
_cell.angle_beta   90.00
_cell.angle_gamma   90.00
#
_symmetry.space_group_name_H-M   'P 1'
#
loop_
_entity.id
_entity.type
_entity.pdbx_description
1 polymer ?
#
loop_
_entity_poly.entity_id
_entity_poly.type
_entity_poly.pdbx_seq_one_letter_code
_entity_poly.pdbx_strand_id
1 'polypeptide(L)'
;MTRWTYRPCIIAGTSRPNDFVVKRDGRDVGRVMQQRLGMSAGGDLVWWWGTWTYPSVHGYAESLEQALEKVRQGATDDLPETDVDRRR
;
A
#
# COMPACT_ATOMS: atom_id res chain seq x y z
N MET A 1 -12.14 0.64 17.89
CA MET A 1 -11.21 1.57 17.21
C MET A 1 -10.56 0.83 16.06
N THR A 2 -10.57 1.40 14.85
CA THR A 2 -9.92 0.82 13.66
C THR A 2 -8.41 0.76 13.87
N ARG A 3 -7.82 -0.42 13.69
CA ARG A 3 -6.38 -0.64 13.86
C ARG A 3 -5.67 -0.60 12.52
N TRP A 4 -4.74 0.34 12.38
CA TRP A 4 -3.88 0.48 11.21
C TRP A 4 -2.48 0.00 11.51
N THR A 5 -1.95 -0.88 10.67
CA THR A 5 -0.55 -1.32 10.72
C THR A 5 0.01 -1.43 9.30
N TYR A 6 1.32 -1.57 9.18
CA TYR A 6 1.95 -1.94 7.92
C TYR A 6 3.08 -2.92 8.20
N ARG A 7 3.45 -3.69 7.17
CA ARG A 7 4.52 -4.70 7.22
C ARG A 7 5.33 -4.64 5.94
N PRO A 8 6.58 -5.12 5.91
CA PRO A 8 7.31 -5.30 4.66
C PRO A 8 6.46 -6.06 3.64
N CYS A 9 6.46 -5.56 2.40
CA CYS A 9 5.89 -6.29 1.28
C CYS A 9 6.78 -7.49 0.98
N ILE A 10 6.18 -8.68 0.90
CA ILE A 10 6.89 -9.93 0.61
C ILE A 10 6.32 -10.45 -0.71
N ILE A 11 7.18 -10.56 -1.71
CA ILE A 11 6.87 -11.08 -3.04
C ILE A 11 7.84 -12.23 -3.32
N ALA A 12 7.31 -13.42 -3.59
CA ALA A 12 8.11 -14.64 -3.80
C ALA A 12 9.16 -14.88 -2.68
N GLY A 13 8.74 -14.72 -1.42
CA GLY A 13 9.61 -14.90 -0.25
C GLY A 13 10.63 -13.79 0.00
N THR A 14 10.65 -12.75 -0.82
CA THR A 14 11.65 -11.66 -0.73
C THR A 14 10.96 -10.33 -0.42
N SER A 15 11.62 -9.49 0.38
CA SER A 15 11.20 -8.09 0.60
C SER A 15 12.22 -7.11 0.01
N ARG A 16 11.74 -5.91 -0.30
CA ARG A 16 12.60 -4.78 -0.69
C ARG A 16 12.57 -3.72 0.42
N PRO A 17 13.67 -2.98 0.66
CA PRO A 17 13.61 -1.78 1.49
C PRO A 17 12.55 -0.82 0.97
N ASN A 18 11.91 -0.09 1.89
CA ASN A 18 10.93 0.95 1.56
C ASN A 18 9.74 0.47 0.72
N ASP A 19 9.26 -0.74 0.97
CA ASP A 19 8.11 -1.35 0.30
C ASP A 19 7.25 -2.09 1.32
N PHE A 20 6.01 -1.63 1.52
CA PHE A 20 5.16 -2.05 2.62
C PHE A 20 3.72 -2.32 2.18
N VAL A 21 3.13 -3.37 2.75
CA VAL A 21 1.69 -3.63 2.68
C VAL A 21 1.01 -2.99 3.89
N VAL A 22 -0.05 -2.22 3.63
CA VAL A 22 -0.85 -1.53 4.65
C VAL A 22 -2.04 -2.41 5.03
N LYS A 23 -2.30 -2.51 6.34
CA LYS A 23 -3.39 -3.29 6.91
C LYS A 23 -4.38 -2.42 7.67
N ARG A 24 -5.66 -2.71 7.51
CA ARG A 24 -6.76 -2.21 8.34
C ARG A 24 -7.48 -3.38 8.98
N ASP A 25 -7.48 -3.43 10.31
CA ASP A 25 -8.09 -4.51 11.09
C ASP A 25 -7.60 -5.91 10.64
N GLY A 26 -6.30 -6.00 10.31
CA GLY A 26 -5.64 -7.23 9.89
C GLY A 26 -5.74 -7.55 8.39
N ARG A 27 -6.68 -6.92 7.67
CA ARG A 27 -6.88 -7.09 6.22
C ARG A 27 -5.90 -6.21 5.45
N ASP A 28 -5.32 -6.76 4.39
CA ASP A 28 -4.44 -5.99 3.51
C ASP A 28 -5.30 -5.07 2.63
N VAL A 29 -5.07 -3.75 2.69
CA VAL A 29 -5.93 -2.74 2.03
C VAL A 29 -5.19 -1.86 1.04
N GLY A 30 -3.88 -1.98 0.96
CA GLY A 30 -3.06 -1.17 0.05
C GLY A 30 -1.57 -1.42 0.22
N ARG A 31 -0.79 -0.66 -0.53
CA ARG A 31 0.67 -0.72 -0.53
C ARG A 31 1.25 0.68 -0.62
N VAL A 32 2.39 0.87 0.03
CA VAL A 32 3.21 2.07 -0.11
C VAL A 32 4.62 1.62 -0.46
N MET A 33 5.26 2.25 -1.45
CA MET A 33 6.63 1.94 -1.81
C MET A 33 7.38 3.16 -2.32
N GLN A 34 8.66 3.26 -2.00
CA GLN A 34 9.52 4.28 -2.58
C GLN A 34 9.87 3.91 -4.01
N GLN A 35 9.64 4.84 -4.92
CA GLN A 35 9.96 4.72 -6.34
C GLN A 35 10.74 5.94 -6.81
N ARG A 36 11.51 5.77 -7.87
CA ARG A 36 12.14 6.88 -8.55
C ARG A 36 11.20 7.38 -9.64
N LEU A 37 10.89 8.67 -9.63
CA LEU A 37 10.10 9.29 -10.69
C LEU A 37 11.03 9.55 -11.90
N GLY A 38 10.73 8.91 -13.04
CA GLY A 38 11.54 9.00 -14.26
C GLY A 38 12.55 7.86 -14.44
N MET A 39 12.92 7.60 -15.71
CA MET A 39 13.80 6.48 -16.09
C MET A 39 15.31 6.77 -15.89
N SER A 40 15.68 8.01 -15.54
CA SER A 40 17.08 8.40 -15.38
C SER A 40 17.59 8.23 -13.94
N ALA A 41 18.90 8.05 -13.79
CA ALA A 41 19.55 7.87 -12.50
C ALA A 41 19.46 9.09 -11.56
N GLY A 42 18.99 10.25 -12.05
CA GLY A 42 18.80 11.49 -11.28
C GLY A 42 17.36 11.80 -10.89
N GLY A 43 16.41 10.89 -11.11
CA GLY A 43 15.01 11.11 -10.72
C GLY A 43 14.80 11.22 -9.21
N ASP A 44 13.82 12.02 -8.79
CA ASP A 44 13.45 12.20 -7.40
C ASP A 44 12.89 10.89 -6.80
N LEU A 45 13.26 10.61 -5.56
CA LEU A 45 12.66 9.52 -4.79
C LEU A 45 11.33 10.00 -4.22
N VAL A 46 10.24 9.38 -4.66
CA VAL A 46 8.88 9.64 -4.21
C VAL A 46 8.27 8.41 -3.57
N TRP A 47 7.30 8.58 -2.70
CA TRP A 47 6.51 7.47 -2.17
C TRP A 47 5.27 7.27 -3.01
N TRP A 48 5.24 6.19 -3.79
CA TRP A 48 4.01 5.72 -4.41
C TRP A 48 3.11 5.07 -3.36
N TRP A 49 1.81 5.32 -3.45
CA TRP A 49 0.80 4.67 -2.62
C TRP A 49 -0.38 4.22 -3.48
N GLY A 50 -1.05 3.14 -3.07
CA GLY A 50 -2.27 2.68 -3.73
C GLY A 50 -3.12 1.80 -2.84
N THR A 51 -4.44 1.87 -3.03
CA THR A 51 -5.43 1.03 -2.33
C THR A 51 -5.80 -0.18 -3.18
N TRP A 52 -6.12 -1.28 -2.50
CA TRP A 52 -6.62 -2.52 -3.11
C TRP A 52 -8.13 -2.68 -2.96
N THR A 53 -8.79 -1.67 -2.42
CA THR A 53 -10.24 -1.56 -2.27
C THR A 53 -10.89 -0.95 -3.52
N TYR A 54 -12.21 -0.98 -3.62
CA TYR A 54 -12.99 -0.37 -4.69
C TYR A 54 -13.70 0.93 -4.22
N PRO A 55 -13.58 2.05 -4.95
CA PRO A 55 -12.69 2.25 -6.10
C PRO A 55 -11.22 2.21 -5.67
N SER A 56 -10.37 1.66 -6.55
CA SER A 56 -8.92 1.69 -6.33
C SER A 56 -8.40 3.08 -6.65
N VAL A 57 -7.67 3.66 -5.71
CA VAL A 57 -7.06 4.99 -5.82
C VAL A 57 -5.57 4.90 -5.50
N HIS A 58 -4.78 5.75 -6.14
CA HIS A 58 -3.33 5.77 -6.00
C HIS A 58 -2.75 7.15 -6.27
N GLY A 59 -1.48 7.33 -5.93
CA GLY A 59 -0.76 8.56 -6.21
C GLY A 59 0.65 8.55 -5.65
N TYR A 60 1.19 9.75 -5.48
CA TYR A 60 2.52 9.97 -4.92
C TYR A 60 2.44 10.85 -3.67
N ALA A 61 3.44 10.72 -2.81
CA ALA A 61 3.63 11.51 -1.61
C ALA A 61 5.12 11.76 -1.36
N GLU A 62 5.43 12.78 -0.56
CA GLU A 62 6.81 13.20 -0.29
C GLU A 62 7.44 12.36 0.83
N SER A 63 6.62 11.75 1.69
CA SER A 63 7.07 10.93 2.82
C SER A 63 6.27 9.64 2.98
N LEU A 64 6.84 8.68 3.74
CA LEU A 64 6.16 7.44 4.10
C LEU A 64 4.88 7.72 4.90
N GLU A 65 4.94 8.65 5.86
CA GLU A 65 3.82 9.01 6.72
C GLU A 65 2.65 9.58 5.90
N GLN A 66 2.96 10.46 4.94
CA GLN A 66 1.96 10.99 4.01
C GLN A 66 1.36 9.89 3.13
N ALA A 67 2.19 8.99 2.59
CA ALA A 67 1.72 7.86 1.79
C ALA A 67 0.79 6.93 2.58
N LEU A 68 1.15 6.61 3.83
CA LEU A 68 0.32 5.82 4.73
C LEU A 68 -1.01 6.51 5.01
N GLU A 69 -1.00 7.82 5.27
CA GLU A 69 -2.22 8.59 5.50
C GLU A 69 -3.12 8.64 4.26
N LYS A 70 -2.55 8.75 3.06
CA LYS A 70 -3.31 8.67 1.81
C LYS A 70 -3.99 7.31 1.62
N VAL A 71 -3.33 6.20 1.96
CA VAL A 71 -3.98 4.87 1.96
C VAL A 71 -5.13 4.82 2.97
N ARG A 72 -4.98 5.41 4.16
CA ARG A 72 -6.06 5.46 5.15
C ARG A 72 -7.28 6.21 4.66
N GLN A 73 -7.06 7.35 4.01
CA GLN A 73 -8.13 8.20 3.45
C GLN A 73 -8.80 7.57 2.23
N GLY A 74 -8.03 6.85 1.40
CA GLY A 74 -8.54 6.26 0.16
C GLY A 74 -9.18 4.88 0.32
N ALA A 75 -8.86 4.14 1.39
CA ALA A 75 -9.33 2.76 1.53
C ALA A 75 -10.80 2.69 1.95
N THR A 76 -11.63 2.04 1.13
CA THR A 76 -13.04 1.77 1.42
C THR A 76 -13.23 0.38 2.05
N ASP A 77 -14.47 0.05 2.42
CA ASP A 77 -14.83 -1.30 2.93
C ASP A 77 -15.03 -2.34 1.84
N ASP A 78 -15.08 -1.90 0.58
CA ASP A 78 -15.29 -2.76 -0.59
C ASP A 78 -13.94 -3.35 -1.01
N LEU A 79 -13.59 -4.50 -0.44
CA LEU A 79 -12.39 -5.26 -0.80
C LEU A 79 -12.75 -6.33 -1.82
N PRO A 80 -11.92 -6.55 -2.85
CA PRO A 80 -12.09 -7.69 -3.73
C PRO A 80 -12.06 -8.97 -2.90
N GLU A 81 -13.06 -9.84 -3.11
CA GLU A 81 -13.08 -11.17 -2.49
C GLU A 81 -11.75 -11.88 -2.80
N THR A 82 -11.06 -12.32 -1.76
CA THR A 82 -9.91 -13.22 -1.94
C THR A 82 -10.38 -14.65 -1.78
N ASP A 83 -9.75 -15.60 -2.47
CA ASP A 83 -10.07 -17.04 -2.34
C ASP A 83 -9.91 -17.59 -0.91
N VAL A 84 -9.27 -16.83 -0.02
CA VAL A 84 -9.17 -17.13 1.42
C VAL A 84 -10.51 -16.97 2.13
N ASP A 85 -11.37 -16.05 1.69
CA ASP A 85 -12.69 -15.81 2.27
C ASP A 85 -13.75 -16.83 1.79
N ARG A 86 -13.48 -17.56 0.70
CA ARG A 86 -14.37 -18.61 0.16
C ARG A 86 -14.28 -19.96 0.85
N ARG A 87 -13.36 -20.13 1.82
CA ARG A 87 -13.15 -21.39 2.55
C ARG A 87 -13.81 -21.41 3.94
N ARG A 88 -14.74 -20.50 4.23
CA ARG A 88 -15.52 -20.46 5.47
C ARG A 88 -16.93 -20.95 5.27
#